data_AF-A0A842SW41-F1
#
_entry.id   AF-A0A842SW41-F1
#
_cell.length_a   1.000
_cell.length_b   1.000
_cell.length_c   1.000
_cell.angle_alpha   90.00
_cell.angle_beta   90.00
_cell.angle_gamma   90.00
#
_symmetry.space_group_name_H-M   'P 1'
#
loop_
_entity.id
_entity.type
_entity.pdbx_description
1 polymer ?
#
loop_
_entity_poly.entity_id
_entity_poly.type
_entity_poly.pdbx_seq_one_letter_code
_entity_poly.pdbx_strand_id
1 'polypeptide(L)'
;MKKLEGPDVRRVLQDRKRSVRAYARACKDAAESGLLDASRKDLARTRMGMWSFTPVRKEMVEEIDKLAVEMKSGREPEDLDVRVMRVSLAMYFIDKLEEMLNQIEMSNSAALASMFGSAGRAVGRILDESFFSKTPKQIINDYLDGEHTLAGCAEACSVSLLTLEQAVKEYKSKVAQEVDQAAKKLPPPNIYIPI
;
A
#
# COMPACT_ATOMS: atom_id res chain seq x y z
N MET A 1 -16.84 13.88 23.44
CA MET A 1 -15.55 13.31 22.98
C MET A 1 -14.43 14.13 23.61
N LYS A 2 -13.70 13.58 24.61
CA LYS A 2 -12.55 14.28 25.19
C LYS A 2 -11.40 14.23 24.19
N LYS A 3 -10.91 15.40 23.75
CA LYS A 3 -9.69 15.52 22.95
C LYS A 3 -8.53 14.90 23.73
N LEU A 4 -7.91 13.86 23.18
CA LEU A 4 -6.62 13.34 23.62
C LEU A 4 -5.52 14.34 23.20
N GLU A 5 -5.56 15.57 23.71
CA GLU A 5 -4.51 16.56 23.55
C GLU A 5 -3.82 16.78 24.90
N GLY A 6 -3.32 15.69 25.49
CA GLY A 6 -2.44 15.75 26.65
C GLY A 6 -0.98 15.96 26.25
N PRO A 7 -0.14 16.57 27.11
CA PRO A 7 1.31 16.66 26.92
C PRO A 7 1.97 15.29 26.69
N ASP A 8 1.40 14.21 27.22
CA ASP A 8 1.87 12.84 26.99
C ASP A 8 1.64 12.33 25.56
N VAL A 9 0.53 12.68 24.92
CA VAL A 9 0.28 12.29 23.51
C VAL A 9 1.27 13.00 22.59
N ARG A 10 1.54 14.28 22.84
CA ARG A 10 2.56 15.04 22.09
C ARG A 10 3.95 14.45 22.29
N ARG A 11 4.28 14.03 23.51
CA ARG A 11 5.55 13.38 23.84
C ARG A 11 5.70 12.04 23.14
N VAL A 12 4.69 11.16 23.20
CA VAL A 12 4.68 9.87 22.50
C VAL A 12 4.83 10.06 20.99
N LEU A 13 4.13 11.03 20.40
CA LEU A 13 4.26 11.34 18.97
C LEU A 13 5.64 11.90 18.60
N GLN A 14 6.25 12.71 19.47
CA GLN A 14 7.62 13.21 19.27
C GLN A 14 8.65 12.10 19.40
N ASP A 15 8.53 11.23 20.40
CA ASP A 15 9.43 10.10 20.61
C ASP A 15 9.31 9.10 19.46
N ARG A 16 8.10 8.86 18.97
CA ARG A 16 7.84 8.08 17.74
C ARG A 16 8.55 8.69 16.52
N LYS A 17 8.40 10.00 16.29
CA LYS A 17 9.09 10.71 15.19
C LYS A 17 10.61 10.63 15.31
N ARG A 18 11.15 10.71 16.53
CA ARG A 18 12.59 10.56 16.79
C ARG A 18 13.08 9.14 16.48
N SER A 19 12.35 8.12 16.92
CA SER A 19 12.70 6.72 16.66
C SER A 19 12.73 6.39 15.16
N VAL A 20 11.72 6.85 14.42
CA VAL A 20 11.64 6.66 12.96
C VAL A 20 12.85 7.30 12.26
N ARG A 21 13.15 8.57 12.60
CA ARG A 21 14.29 9.29 12.03
C ARG A 21 15.63 8.68 12.41
N ALA A 22 15.79 8.22 13.65
CA ALA A 22 17.02 7.58 14.10
C ALA A 22 17.29 6.28 13.33
N TYR A 23 16.24 5.47 13.13
CA TYR A 23 16.32 4.26 12.31
C TYR A 23 16.63 4.58 10.85
N ALA A 24 15.92 5.52 10.24
CA ALA A 24 16.16 5.94 8.86
C ALA A 24 17.58 6.49 8.65
N ARG A 25 18.09 7.30 9.59
CA ARG A 25 19.48 7.80 9.58
C ARG A 25 20.49 6.68 9.71
N ALA A 26 20.34 5.76 10.67
CA ALA A 26 21.26 4.63 10.80
C ALA A 26 21.34 3.79 9.51
N CYS A 27 20.21 3.65 8.81
CA CYS A 27 20.17 2.95 7.52
C CYS A 27 20.82 3.75 6.39
N LYS A 28 20.58 5.06 6.35
CA LYS A 28 21.20 5.97 5.38
C LYS A 28 22.71 6.04 5.58
N ASP A 29 23.14 6.21 6.82
CA ASP A 29 24.56 6.23 7.21
C ASP A 29 25.23 4.90 6.84
N ALA A 30 24.55 3.75 7.04
CA ALA A 30 25.05 2.44 6.61
C ALA A 30 25.11 2.27 5.07
N ALA A 31 24.22 2.94 4.32
CA ALA A 31 24.27 2.97 2.86
C ALA A 31 25.39 3.89 2.35
N GLU A 32 25.68 4.99 3.06
CA GLU A 32 26.66 6.02 2.69
C GLU A 32 28.09 5.72 3.19
N SER A 33 28.27 4.94 4.26
CA SER A 33 29.58 4.72 4.91
C SER A 33 30.54 3.77 4.17
N GLY A 34 30.16 3.24 3.01
CA GLY A 34 30.99 2.32 2.21
C GLY A 34 30.20 1.14 1.67
N LEU A 35 29.50 1.38 0.55
CA LEU A 35 28.82 0.46 -0.38
C LEU A 35 28.83 -1.03 0.01
N LEU A 36 27.87 -1.46 0.82
CA LEU A 36 27.40 -2.83 0.74
C LEU A 36 26.62 -2.96 -0.57
N ASP A 37 27.31 -3.34 -1.64
CA ASP A 37 26.66 -3.69 -2.90
C ASP A 37 25.65 -4.82 -2.64
N ALA A 38 24.40 -4.59 -3.03
CA ALA A 38 23.41 -5.65 -3.03
C ALA A 38 23.90 -6.76 -3.95
N SER A 39 23.99 -7.99 -3.44
CA SER A 39 24.31 -9.11 -4.32
C SER A 39 23.15 -9.30 -5.30
N ARG A 40 23.44 -9.86 -6.49
CA ARG A 40 22.37 -10.26 -7.43
C ARG A 40 21.31 -11.15 -6.76
N LYS A 41 21.72 -11.95 -5.75
CA LYS A 41 20.81 -12.79 -4.96
C LYS A 41 19.89 -11.96 -4.06
N ASP A 42 20.38 -10.87 -3.48
CA ASP A 42 19.57 -9.99 -2.63
C ASP A 42 18.57 -9.19 -3.46
N LEU A 43 18.99 -8.66 -4.62
CA LEU A 43 18.08 -8.00 -5.56
C LEU A 43 17.02 -8.96 -6.09
N ALA A 44 17.42 -10.17 -6.50
CA ALA A 44 16.48 -11.21 -6.93
C ALA A 44 15.49 -11.58 -5.82
N ARG A 45 15.96 -11.74 -4.58
CA ARG A 45 15.10 -12.03 -3.41
C ARG A 45 14.12 -10.89 -3.15
N THR A 46 14.58 -9.64 -3.25
CA THR A 46 13.76 -8.43 -3.06
C THR A 46 12.65 -8.39 -4.11
N ARG A 47 13.00 -8.61 -5.39
CA ARG A 47 12.05 -8.70 -6.49
C ARG A 47 11.04 -9.84 -6.32
N MET A 48 11.51 -11.03 -5.93
CA MET A 48 10.63 -12.16 -5.60
C MET A 48 9.72 -11.88 -4.40
N GLY A 49 10.15 -11.02 -3.46
CA GLY A 49 9.33 -10.57 -2.35
C GLY A 49 8.02 -9.91 -2.81
N MET A 50 8.02 -9.20 -3.94
CA MET A 50 6.79 -8.63 -4.51
C MET A 50 5.76 -9.69 -4.92
N TRP A 51 6.17 -10.93 -5.18
CA TRP A 51 5.26 -12.01 -5.56
C TRP A 51 4.38 -12.47 -4.40
N SER A 52 4.75 -12.17 -3.15
CA SER A 52 3.89 -12.43 -1.99
C SER A 52 2.57 -11.66 -2.04
N PHE A 53 2.51 -10.56 -2.80
CA PHE A 53 1.30 -9.76 -3.00
C PHE A 53 0.47 -10.18 -4.22
N THR A 54 0.86 -11.26 -4.91
CA THR A 54 0.10 -11.78 -6.06
C THR A 54 -1.36 -12.11 -5.72
N PRO A 55 -1.68 -12.75 -4.58
CA PRO A 55 -3.07 -13.04 -4.20
C PRO A 55 -3.88 -11.74 -4.05
N VAL A 56 -3.34 -10.76 -3.34
CA VAL A 56 -4.00 -9.45 -3.13
C VAL A 56 -4.23 -8.72 -4.45
N ARG A 57 -3.27 -8.76 -5.39
CA ARG A 57 -3.46 -8.17 -6.72
C ARG A 57 -4.57 -8.84 -7.51
N LYS A 58 -4.70 -10.18 -7.42
CA LYS A 58 -5.79 -10.90 -8.08
C LYS A 58 -7.14 -10.48 -7.51
N GLU A 59 -7.27 -10.48 -6.18
CA GLU A 59 -8.50 -10.08 -5.52
C GLU A 59 -8.86 -8.61 -5.79
N MET A 60 -7.86 -7.73 -5.88
CA MET A 60 -8.02 -6.34 -6.29
C MET A 60 -8.61 -6.21 -7.69
N VAL A 61 -8.09 -7.00 -8.66
CA VAL A 61 -8.62 -7.04 -10.03
C VAL A 61 -10.05 -7.57 -10.05
N GLU A 62 -10.34 -8.63 -9.29
CA GLU A 62 -11.69 -9.19 -9.16
C GLU A 62 -12.68 -8.18 -8.57
N GLU A 63 -12.27 -7.40 -7.56
CA GLU A 63 -13.10 -6.34 -7.00
C GLU A 63 -13.35 -5.21 -7.99
N ILE A 64 -12.35 -4.81 -8.77
CA ILE A 64 -12.49 -3.82 -9.86
C ILE A 64 -13.47 -4.34 -10.92
N ASP A 65 -13.36 -5.59 -11.33
CA ASP A 65 -14.24 -6.21 -12.32
C ASP A 65 -15.70 -6.28 -11.82
N LYS A 66 -15.90 -6.65 -10.54
CA LYS A 66 -17.24 -6.64 -9.92
C LYS A 66 -17.85 -5.23 -9.93
N LEU A 67 -17.08 -4.22 -9.50
CA LEU A 67 -17.52 -2.82 -9.54
C LEU A 67 -17.89 -2.39 -10.96
N ALA A 68 -17.09 -2.76 -11.96
CA ALA A 68 -17.35 -2.45 -13.36
C ALA A 68 -18.65 -3.10 -13.87
N VAL A 69 -18.93 -4.35 -13.51
CA VAL A 69 -20.17 -5.05 -13.86
C VAL A 69 -21.39 -4.35 -13.25
N GLU A 70 -21.34 -4.05 -11.95
CA GLU A 70 -22.45 -3.42 -11.22
C GLU A 70 -22.75 -2.03 -11.77
N MET A 71 -21.71 -1.18 -11.92
CA MET A 71 -21.87 0.16 -12.49
C MET A 71 -22.41 0.14 -13.92
N LYS A 72 -21.94 -0.80 -14.77
CA LYS A 72 -22.45 -0.96 -16.13
C LYS A 72 -23.91 -1.42 -16.17
N SER A 73 -24.34 -2.19 -15.17
CA SER A 73 -25.74 -2.61 -15.02
C SER A 73 -26.67 -1.51 -14.50
N GLY A 74 -26.14 -0.32 -14.21
CA GLY A 74 -26.89 0.80 -13.64
C GLY A 74 -27.29 0.60 -12.18
N ARG A 75 -26.72 -0.41 -11.51
CA ARG A 75 -26.91 -0.65 -10.08
C ARG A 75 -25.76 0.00 -9.32
N GLU A 76 -26.09 0.83 -8.33
CA GLU A 76 -25.08 1.34 -7.41
C GLU A 76 -24.60 0.19 -6.52
N PRO A 77 -23.28 -0.11 -6.50
CA PRO A 77 -22.75 -1.16 -5.65
C PRO A 77 -23.05 -0.92 -4.17
N GLU A 78 -23.44 -1.97 -3.46
CA GLU A 78 -23.47 -1.92 -2.00
C GLU A 78 -22.05 -1.65 -1.47
N ASP A 79 -21.97 -0.80 -0.45
CA ASP A 79 -20.72 -0.39 0.20
C ASP A 79 -19.65 0.16 -0.78
N LEU A 80 -20.07 0.80 -1.87
CA LEU A 80 -19.20 1.36 -2.91
C LEU A 80 -17.99 2.10 -2.33
N ASP A 81 -18.22 3.01 -1.39
CA ASP A 81 -17.16 3.81 -0.78
C ASP A 81 -16.14 2.95 -0.02
N VAL A 82 -16.59 1.91 0.69
CA VAL A 82 -15.70 1.00 1.43
C VAL A 82 -14.90 0.14 0.47
N ARG A 83 -15.51 -0.36 -0.60
CA ARG A 83 -14.82 -1.17 -1.62
C ARG A 83 -13.79 -0.34 -2.36
N VAL A 84 -14.14 0.86 -2.80
CA VAL A 84 -13.21 1.82 -3.42
C VAL A 84 -12.08 2.18 -2.47
N MET A 85 -12.36 2.40 -1.17
CA MET A 85 -11.32 2.65 -0.17
C MET A 85 -10.34 1.47 -0.05
N ARG A 86 -10.82 0.22 0.03
CA ARG A 86 -9.98 -0.98 0.10
C ARG A 86 -9.08 -1.11 -1.13
N VAL A 87 -9.65 -1.04 -2.32
CA VAL A 87 -8.89 -1.09 -3.59
C VAL A 87 -7.84 0.03 -3.63
N SER A 88 -8.24 1.27 -3.27
CA SER A 88 -7.34 2.42 -3.23
C SER A 88 -6.13 2.20 -2.32
N LEU A 89 -6.37 1.67 -1.12
CA LEU A 89 -5.31 1.39 -0.15
C LEU A 89 -4.41 0.23 -0.57
N ALA A 90 -4.97 -0.84 -1.15
CA ALA A 90 -4.20 -1.96 -1.69
C ALA A 90 -3.25 -1.48 -2.81
N MET A 91 -3.78 -0.74 -3.79
CA MET A 91 -2.98 -0.13 -4.85
C MET A 91 -1.88 0.77 -4.27
N TYR A 92 -2.24 1.64 -3.31
CA TYR A 92 -1.29 2.57 -2.69
C TYR A 92 -0.11 1.84 -2.03
N PHE A 93 -0.35 0.85 -1.18
CA PHE A 93 0.74 0.16 -0.49
C PHE A 93 1.63 -0.62 -1.45
N ILE A 94 1.02 -1.23 -2.47
CA ILE A 94 1.74 -1.95 -3.52
C ILE A 94 2.63 -0.99 -4.32
N ASP A 95 2.09 0.13 -4.80
CA ASP A 95 2.84 1.16 -5.54
C ASP A 95 4.01 1.67 -4.69
N LYS A 96 3.83 1.87 -3.38
CA LYS A 96 4.91 2.31 -2.48
C LYS A 96 6.01 1.27 -2.29
N LEU A 97 5.68 -0.03 -2.27
CA LEU A 97 6.71 -1.06 -2.27
C LEU A 97 7.46 -1.12 -3.60
N GLU A 98 6.77 -0.93 -4.73
CA GLU A 98 7.42 -0.86 -6.05
C GLU A 98 8.35 0.35 -6.18
N GLU A 99 7.92 1.52 -5.68
CA GLU A 99 8.78 2.71 -5.61
C GLU A 99 10.05 2.41 -4.79
N MET A 100 9.94 1.74 -3.64
CA MET A 100 11.12 1.35 -2.84
C MET A 100 12.01 0.35 -3.59
N LEU A 101 11.42 -0.65 -4.27
CA LEU A 101 12.17 -1.61 -5.08
C LEU A 101 12.97 -0.91 -6.18
N ASN A 102 12.36 0.04 -6.88
CA ASN A 102 13.04 0.82 -7.92
C ASN A 102 14.24 1.60 -7.35
N GLN A 103 14.09 2.21 -6.17
CA GLN A 103 15.19 2.91 -5.49
C GLN A 103 16.33 1.96 -5.11
N ILE A 104 16.01 0.75 -4.69
CA ILE A 104 17.01 -0.29 -4.37
C ILE A 104 17.76 -0.73 -5.63
N GLU A 105 17.05 -0.96 -6.73
CA GLU A 105 17.66 -1.35 -8.01
C GLU A 105 18.55 -0.24 -8.58
N MET A 106 18.17 1.04 -8.42
CA MET A 106 18.97 2.19 -8.84
C MET A 106 20.21 2.42 -7.98
N SER A 107 20.08 2.26 -6.66
CA SER A 107 21.18 2.50 -5.70
C SER A 107 22.09 1.31 -5.50
N ASN A 108 21.67 0.11 -5.89
CA ASN A 108 22.36 -1.15 -5.67
C ASN A 108 22.76 -1.40 -4.20
N SER A 109 21.94 -0.97 -3.24
CA SER A 109 22.29 -1.01 -1.81
C SER A 109 21.70 -2.23 -1.06
N ALA A 110 22.56 -3.05 -0.44
CA ALA A 110 22.13 -4.18 0.38
C ALA A 110 21.36 -3.74 1.64
N ALA A 111 21.73 -2.59 2.21
CA ALA A 111 21.03 -2.01 3.35
C ALA A 111 19.58 -1.67 2.98
N LEU A 112 19.36 -1.03 1.84
CA LEU A 112 18.01 -0.72 1.35
C LEU A 112 17.23 -1.99 0.96
N ALA A 113 17.89 -3.01 0.40
CA ALA A 113 17.27 -4.32 0.15
C ALA A 113 16.73 -4.97 1.44
N SER A 114 17.50 -4.90 2.54
CA SER A 114 17.03 -5.36 3.85
C SER A 114 15.84 -4.53 4.37
N MET A 115 15.82 -3.22 4.14
CA MET A 115 14.71 -2.35 4.52
C MET A 115 13.42 -2.70 3.77
N PHE A 116 13.51 -2.98 2.48
CA PHE A 116 12.38 -3.48 1.72
C PHE A 116 11.82 -4.77 2.30
N GLY A 117 12.67 -5.71 2.75
CA GLY A 117 12.20 -6.92 3.43
C GLY A 117 11.35 -6.61 4.68
N SER A 118 11.73 -5.59 5.45
CA SER A 118 10.95 -5.13 6.61
C SER A 118 9.66 -4.41 6.22
N ALA A 119 9.72 -3.51 5.23
CA ALA A 119 8.54 -2.84 4.68
C ALA A 119 7.53 -3.84 4.10
N GLY A 120 8.01 -4.81 3.31
CA GLY A 120 7.20 -5.87 2.71
C GLY A 120 6.50 -6.72 3.76
N ARG A 121 7.15 -7.07 4.88
CA ARG A 121 6.47 -7.77 6.00
C ARG A 121 5.42 -6.89 6.69
N ALA A 122 5.69 -5.60 6.86
CA ALA A 122 4.72 -4.68 7.45
C ALA A 122 3.48 -4.55 6.56
N VAL A 123 3.67 -4.30 5.26
CA VAL A 123 2.58 -4.24 4.28
C VAL A 123 1.89 -5.59 4.13
N GLY A 124 2.60 -6.72 4.16
CA GLY A 124 2.02 -8.06 4.10
C GLY A 124 1.10 -8.41 5.27
N ARG A 125 1.28 -7.77 6.44
CA ARG A 125 0.33 -7.89 7.55
C ARG A 125 -0.92 -7.03 7.34
N ILE A 126 -0.76 -5.86 6.74
CA ILE A 126 -1.88 -4.98 6.37
C ILE A 126 -2.72 -5.68 5.28
N LEU A 127 -2.05 -6.05 4.19
CA LEU A 127 -2.59 -6.72 3.00
C LEU A 127 -2.49 -8.24 3.12
N ASP A 128 -2.98 -8.81 4.22
CA ASP A 128 -3.10 -10.27 4.31
C ASP A 128 -4.22 -10.79 3.38
N GLU A 129 -4.36 -12.12 3.32
CA GLU A 129 -5.36 -12.80 2.49
C GLU A 129 -6.82 -12.44 2.81
N SER A 130 -7.08 -11.80 3.95
CA SER A 130 -8.43 -11.39 4.36
C SER A 130 -8.70 -9.92 4.10
N PHE A 131 -7.74 -9.17 3.53
CA PHE A 131 -7.77 -7.71 3.46
C PHE A 131 -9.08 -7.13 2.92
N PHE A 132 -9.62 -7.66 1.82
CA PHE A 132 -10.84 -7.13 1.21
C PHE A 132 -12.13 -7.41 2.01
N SER A 133 -12.06 -8.29 3.01
CA SER A 133 -13.14 -8.53 3.98
C SER A 133 -13.01 -7.66 5.25
N LYS A 134 -11.86 -7.02 5.49
CA LYS A 134 -11.60 -6.24 6.71
C LYS A 134 -12.50 -5.00 6.81
N THR A 135 -13.00 -4.74 8.00
CA THR A 135 -13.65 -3.46 8.33
C THR A 135 -12.64 -2.30 8.28
N PRO A 136 -13.08 -1.05 8.05
CA PRO A 136 -12.18 0.11 8.09
C PRO A 136 -11.37 0.21 9.38
N LYS A 137 -11.97 -0.15 10.53
CA LYS A 137 -11.30 -0.14 11.83
C LYS A 137 -10.15 -1.15 11.91
N GLN A 138 -10.33 -2.36 11.37
CA GLN A 138 -9.26 -3.37 11.31
C GLN A 138 -8.10 -2.89 10.46
N ILE A 139 -8.39 -2.34 9.27
CA ILE A 139 -7.37 -1.80 8.37
C ILE A 139 -6.54 -0.69 9.05
N ILE A 140 -7.20 0.23 9.76
CA ILE A 140 -6.52 1.31 10.50
C ILE A 140 -5.62 0.73 11.60
N ASN A 141 -6.10 -0.25 12.36
CA ASN A 141 -5.30 -0.87 13.42
C ASN A 141 -4.06 -1.58 12.85
N ASP A 142 -4.22 -2.39 11.81
CA ASP A 142 -3.11 -3.09 11.16
C ASP A 142 -2.08 -2.10 10.59
N TYR A 143 -2.56 -0.98 10.04
CA TYR A 143 -1.68 0.10 9.60
C TYR A 143 -0.90 0.71 10.77
N LEU A 144 -1.56 1.09 11.86
CA LEU A 144 -0.90 1.71 13.02
C LEU A 144 0.18 0.81 13.63
N ASP A 145 -0.07 -0.50 13.67
CA ASP A 145 0.89 -1.51 14.15
C ASP A 145 2.15 -1.55 13.27
N GLY A 146 2.00 -1.41 11.95
CA GLY A 146 3.09 -1.46 10.97
C GLY A 146 3.72 -0.11 10.59
N GLU A 147 3.04 1.01 10.87
CA GLU A 147 3.33 2.34 10.31
C GLU A 147 4.75 2.80 10.63
N HIS A 148 5.25 2.55 11.83
CA HIS A 148 6.59 2.98 12.23
C HIS A 148 7.68 2.29 11.39
N THR A 149 7.52 1.00 11.11
CA THR A 149 8.46 0.23 10.27
C THR A 149 8.36 0.71 8.83
N LEU A 150 7.13 0.85 8.31
CA LEU A 150 6.90 1.28 6.94
C LEU A 150 7.44 2.70 6.69
N ALA A 151 7.17 3.65 7.58
CA ALA A 151 7.65 5.03 7.49
C ALA A 151 9.18 5.11 7.56
N GLY A 152 9.81 4.38 8.48
CA GLY A 152 11.28 4.36 8.57
C GLY A 152 11.94 3.79 7.31
N CYS A 153 11.39 2.71 6.76
CA CYS A 153 11.90 2.11 5.52
C CYS A 153 11.65 3.02 4.31
N ALA A 154 10.48 3.66 4.22
CA ALA A 154 10.17 4.61 3.16
C ALA A 154 11.12 5.81 3.18
N GLU A 155 11.35 6.40 4.35
CA GLU A 155 12.29 7.51 4.52
C GLU A 155 13.72 7.12 4.10
N ALA A 156 14.18 5.92 4.47
CA ALA A 156 15.49 5.40 4.04
C ALA A 156 15.58 5.22 2.52
N CYS A 157 14.50 4.77 1.88
CA CYS A 157 14.41 4.64 0.41
C CYS A 157 14.08 5.97 -0.30
N SER A 158 13.99 7.11 0.40
CA SER A 158 13.54 8.40 -0.16
C SER A 158 12.16 8.34 -0.81
N VAL A 159 11.28 7.46 -0.31
CA VAL A 159 9.89 7.30 -0.75
C VAL A 159 8.97 8.05 0.20
N SER A 160 8.11 8.89 -0.36
CA SER A 160 7.13 9.64 0.43
C SER A 160 5.86 8.82 0.68
N LEU A 161 5.45 8.76 1.94
CA LEU A 161 4.17 8.16 2.32
C LEU A 161 3.10 9.23 2.51
N LEU A 162 1.87 8.85 2.16
CA LEU A 162 0.67 9.64 2.37
C LEU A 162 -0.01 9.15 3.65
N THR A 163 -0.85 10.00 4.23
CA THR A 163 -1.83 9.50 5.21
C THR A 163 -2.84 8.58 4.50
N LEU A 164 -3.50 7.68 5.24
CA LEU A 164 -4.52 6.79 4.67
C LEU A 164 -5.65 7.58 3.96
N GLU A 165 -6.06 8.71 4.53
CA GLU A 165 -7.08 9.58 3.93
C GLU A 165 -6.62 10.17 2.59
N GLN A 166 -5.39 10.70 2.56
CA GLN A 166 -4.80 11.23 1.32
C GLN A 166 -4.59 10.13 0.28
N ALA A 167 -4.13 8.95 0.70
CA ALA A 167 -3.98 7.80 -0.17
C ALA A 167 -5.31 7.41 -0.83
N VAL A 168 -6.40 7.29 -0.05
CA VAL A 168 -7.73 7.01 -0.58
C VAL A 168 -8.19 8.11 -1.54
N LYS A 169 -8.00 9.38 -1.19
CA LYS A 169 -8.37 10.52 -2.03
C LYS A 169 -7.65 10.51 -3.38
N GLU A 170 -6.34 10.28 -3.38
CA GLU A 170 -5.52 10.27 -4.60
C GLU A 170 -5.83 9.04 -5.46
N TYR A 171 -5.94 7.86 -4.84
CA TYR A 171 -6.13 6.60 -5.56
C TYR A 171 -7.57 6.36 -5.99
N LYS A 172 -8.58 7.03 -5.40
CA LYS A 172 -9.98 6.94 -5.87
C LYS A 172 -10.10 7.26 -7.36
N SER A 173 -9.32 8.23 -7.86
CA SER A 173 -9.30 8.57 -9.28
C SER A 173 -8.66 7.47 -10.15
N LYS A 174 -7.57 6.85 -9.68
CA LYS A 174 -6.96 5.68 -10.33
C LYS A 174 -7.93 4.49 -10.38
N VAL A 175 -8.61 4.20 -9.26
CA VAL A 175 -9.62 3.12 -9.19
C VAL A 175 -10.74 3.37 -10.19
N ALA A 176 -11.26 4.60 -10.28
CA ALA A 176 -12.29 4.93 -11.27
C ALA A 176 -11.82 4.67 -12.71
N GLN A 177 -10.58 5.03 -13.04
CA GLN A 177 -10.01 4.76 -14.36
C GLN A 177 -9.87 3.25 -14.65
N GLU A 178 -9.45 2.46 -13.67
CA GLU A 178 -9.36 1.00 -13.80
C GLU A 178 -10.75 0.37 -14.00
N VAL A 179 -11.75 0.82 -13.23
CA VAL A 179 -13.15 0.38 -13.36
C VAL A 179 -13.70 0.73 -14.74
N ASP A 180 -13.48 1.95 -15.24
CA ASP A 180 -13.90 2.36 -16.58
C ASP A 180 -13.25 1.51 -17.68
N GLN A 181 -11.97 1.18 -17.52
CA GLN A 181 -11.25 0.32 -18.44
C GLN A 181 -11.77 -1.12 -18.43
N ALA A 182 -12.09 -1.66 -17.25
CA ALA A 182 -12.72 -2.97 -17.11
C ALA A 182 -14.12 -2.97 -17.73
N ALA A 183 -14.93 -1.94 -17.48
CA ALA A 183 -16.29 -1.82 -18.01
C ALA A 183 -16.35 -1.80 -19.55
N LYS A 184 -15.34 -1.18 -20.20
CA LYS A 184 -15.18 -1.17 -21.67
C LYS A 184 -14.90 -2.56 -22.25
N LYS A 185 -14.26 -3.46 -21.50
CA LYS A 185 -13.96 -4.84 -21.93
C LYS A 185 -15.17 -5.77 -21.78
N LEU A 186 -16.13 -5.42 -20.93
CA LEU A 186 -17.35 -6.21 -20.75
C LEU A 186 -18.25 -6.17 -22.01
N PRO A 187 -18.99 -7.25 -22.33
CA PRO A 187 -20.00 -7.20 -23.38
C PRO A 187 -21.08 -6.14 -23.08
N PRO A 188 -21.80 -5.63 -24.09
CA PRO A 188 -22.91 -4.72 -23.87
C PRO A 188 -23.97 -5.40 -22.97
N PRO A 189 -24.68 -4.66 -22.10
CA PRO A 189 -25.73 -5.24 -21.29
C PRO A 189 -26.76 -5.91 -22.20
N ASN A 190 -27.16 -7.14 -21.85
CA ASN A 190 -28.13 -7.90 -22.63
C ASN A 190 -29.51 -7.26 -22.42
N ILE A 191 -29.87 -6.28 -23.25
CA ILE A 191 -31.18 -5.62 -23.20
C ILE A 191 -32.19 -6.61 -23.79
N TYR A 192 -32.81 -7.42 -22.93
CA TYR A 192 -33.98 -8.18 -23.33
C TYR A 192 -35.13 -7.19 -23.54
N ILE A 193 -35.51 -6.96 -24.80
CA ILE A 193 -36.74 -6.25 -25.16
C ILE A 193 -37.80 -7.34 -25.35
N PRO A 194 -38.79 -7.48 -24.44
CA PRO A 194 -39.93 -8.35 -24.70
C PRO A 194 -40.71 -7.78 -25.89
N ILE A 195 -40.97 -8.64 -26.89
CA ILE A 195 -41.82 -8.35 -28.06
C ILE A 195 -43.29 -8.38 -27.62
#